data_AF-A0A4Q5TRN9-F1
#
_entry.id   AF-A0A4Q5TRN9-F1
#
_cell.length_a   1.000
_cell.length_b   1.000
_cell.length_c   1.000
_cell.angle_alpha   90.00
_cell.angle_beta   90.00
_cell.angle_gamma   90.00
#
_symmetry.space_group_name_H-M   'P 1'
#
loop_
_entity.id
_entity.type
_entity.pdbx_description
1 polymer ?
#
loop_
_entity_poly.entity_id
_entity_poly.type
_entity_poly.pdbx_seq_one_letter_code
_entity_poly.pdbx_strand_id
1 'polypeptide(L)'
;MLNTTGSGSRYTFSQGGSSSGEVGPTNFGLINHNLLRFAWVVNGSNNNIGIGGNNFAPTDSPRSRLHVFSGDVNIEQIGSGIIMKSPNGQCWRVTVSNTGTFVSTAITCP
;
A
#
# COMPACT_ATOMS: atom_id res chain seq x y z
N MET A 1 -12.62 17.76 -13.53
CA MET A 1 -12.73 16.43 -12.89
C MET A 1 -13.27 15.48 -13.94
N LEU A 2 -12.55 14.41 -14.30
CA LEU A 2 -13.08 13.39 -15.21
C LEU A 2 -14.08 12.53 -14.42
N ASN A 3 -15.36 12.79 -14.63
CA ASN A 3 -16.46 11.99 -14.12
C ASN A 3 -17.04 11.17 -15.28
N THR A 4 -16.67 9.90 -15.38
CA THR A 4 -17.31 8.99 -16.34
C THR A 4 -18.53 8.38 -15.68
N THR A 5 -19.69 9.02 -15.83
CA THR A 5 -20.98 8.57 -15.27
C THR A 5 -21.62 7.44 -16.09
N GLY A 6 -20.82 6.48 -16.56
CA GLY A 6 -21.34 5.25 -17.15
C GLY A 6 -21.67 4.25 -16.05
N SER A 7 -22.89 3.70 -16.05
CA SER A 7 -23.17 2.47 -15.31
C SER A 7 -22.12 1.41 -15.70
N GLY A 8 -21.25 1.03 -14.77
CA GLY A 8 -20.12 0.11 -15.01
C GLY A 8 -18.71 0.70 -14.89
N SER A 9 -18.53 1.93 -14.40
CA SER A 9 -17.20 2.49 -14.10
C SER A 9 -16.40 1.59 -13.14
N ARG A 10 -15.44 0.85 -13.70
CA ARG A 10 -14.62 -0.11 -12.95
C ARG A 10 -13.61 0.58 -12.04
N TYR A 11 -13.17 1.80 -12.41
CA TYR A 11 -12.18 2.57 -11.68
C TYR A 11 -12.50 4.08 -11.67
N THR A 12 -12.16 4.77 -10.58
CA THR A 12 -12.21 6.24 -10.46
C THR A 12 -10.89 6.80 -9.98
N PHE A 13 -10.53 8.00 -10.44
CA PHE A 13 -9.50 8.83 -9.82
C PHE A 13 -10.16 9.75 -8.81
N SER A 14 -9.73 9.71 -7.56
CA SER A 14 -10.34 10.49 -6.48
C SER A 14 -9.31 11.23 -5.63
N GLN A 15 -9.68 12.45 -5.24
CA GLN A 15 -8.93 13.31 -4.33
C GLN A 15 -9.78 13.52 -3.08
N GLY A 16 -9.21 13.19 -1.92
CA GLY A 16 -9.81 13.36 -0.61
C GLY A 16 -9.70 14.79 -0.11
N GLY A 17 -10.84 15.40 0.21
CA GLY A 17 -10.92 16.71 0.88
C GLY A 17 -10.82 16.61 2.41
N SER A 18 -11.43 17.57 3.12
CA SER A 18 -11.46 17.66 4.60
C SER A 18 -12.51 16.75 5.28
N SER A 19 -13.43 16.17 4.52
CA SER A 19 -14.40 15.14 4.93
C SER A 19 -14.61 14.16 3.75
N SER A 20 -14.93 12.89 4.04
CA SER A 20 -14.64 11.76 3.13
C SER A 20 -15.47 11.70 1.83
N GLY A 21 -14.77 11.60 0.71
CA GLY A 21 -15.15 10.76 -0.45
C GLY A 21 -14.28 9.47 -0.49
N GLU A 22 -14.44 8.64 -1.51
CA GLU A 22 -14.00 7.23 -1.64
C GLU A 22 -12.55 6.87 -1.22
N VAL A 23 -11.60 7.82 -1.15
CA VAL A 23 -10.20 7.61 -0.74
C VAL A 23 -9.90 8.00 0.72
N GLY A 24 -10.87 8.50 1.47
CA GLY A 24 -10.67 9.08 2.80
C GLY A 24 -10.03 10.48 2.76
N PRO A 25 -9.99 11.19 3.90
CA PRO A 25 -9.50 12.57 3.95
C PRO A 25 -8.01 12.66 3.58
N THR A 26 -7.63 13.75 2.92
CA THR A 26 -6.25 14.11 2.54
C THR A 26 -5.53 13.17 1.54
N ASN A 27 -6.18 12.10 1.07
CA ASN A 27 -5.54 11.11 0.20
C ASN A 27 -5.80 11.39 -1.28
N PHE A 28 -5.01 10.76 -2.15
CA PHE A 28 -5.25 10.75 -3.60
C PHE A 28 -5.13 9.32 -4.12
N GLY A 29 -6.03 8.86 -4.99
CA GLY A 29 -6.00 7.46 -5.38
C GLY A 29 -6.86 7.05 -6.56
N LEU A 30 -6.76 5.75 -6.83
CA LEU A 30 -7.50 4.99 -7.83
C LEU A 30 -8.37 3.94 -7.14
N ILE A 31 -9.69 4.04 -7.28
CA ILE A 31 -10.64 3.15 -6.58
C ILE A 31 -11.32 2.22 -7.56
N ASN A 32 -11.33 0.92 -7.25
CA ASN A 32 -12.11 -0.11 -7.93
C ASN A 32 -13.48 -0.27 -7.24
N HIS A 33 -14.55 0.07 -7.97
CA HIS A 33 -15.92 0.04 -7.46
C HIS A 33 -16.57 -1.35 -7.46
N ASN A 34 -16.03 -2.30 -8.23
CA ASN A 34 -16.54 -3.68 -8.23
C ASN A 34 -16.13 -4.46 -6.98
N LEU A 35 -14.92 -4.17 -6.47
CA LEU A 35 -14.35 -4.85 -5.30
C LEU A 35 -14.38 -3.99 -4.04
N LEU A 36 -14.76 -2.71 -4.14
CA LEU A 36 -14.71 -1.71 -3.08
C LEU A 36 -13.30 -1.61 -2.45
N ARG A 37 -12.28 -1.50 -3.32
CA ARG A 37 -10.87 -1.52 -2.95
C ARG A 37 -10.10 -0.42 -3.66
N PHE A 38 -9.03 0.08 -3.05
CA PHE A 38 -8.08 0.92 -3.79
C PHE A 38 -7.13 0.05 -4.62
N ALA A 39 -6.95 0.42 -5.88
CA ALA A 39 -5.89 -0.13 -6.72
C ALA A 39 -4.54 0.52 -6.37
N TRP A 40 -4.56 1.84 -6.16
CA TRP A 40 -3.41 2.64 -5.74
C TRP A 40 -3.87 3.83 -4.91
N VAL A 41 -3.11 4.20 -3.88
CA VAL A 41 -3.41 5.37 -3.06
C VAL A 41 -2.11 6.00 -2.54
N VAL A 42 -2.07 7.33 -2.50
CA VAL A 42 -1.10 8.11 -1.73
C VAL A 42 -1.77 8.56 -0.45
N ASN A 43 -1.18 8.20 0.67
CA ASN A 43 -1.63 8.68 1.97
C ASN A 43 -1.08 10.10 2.21
N GLY A 44 -1.96 11.10 2.31
CA GLY A 44 -1.55 12.50 2.48
C GLY A 44 -0.95 12.83 3.84
N SER A 45 -1.17 11.98 4.85
CA SER A 45 -0.64 12.19 6.21
C SER A 45 0.81 11.74 6.38
N ASN A 46 1.27 10.76 5.58
CA ASN A 46 2.63 10.20 5.71
C ASN A 46 3.37 9.99 4.37
N ASN A 47 2.73 10.35 3.24
CA ASN A 47 3.24 10.21 1.87
C ASN A 47 3.55 8.76 1.45
N ASN A 48 3.03 7.76 2.16
CA ASN A 48 3.22 6.37 1.76
C ASN A 48 2.31 6.00 0.58
N ILE A 49 2.84 5.14 -0.30
CA ILE A 49 2.15 4.62 -1.47
C ILE A 49 1.62 3.21 -1.16
N GLY A 50 0.32 3.00 -1.34
CA GLY A 50 -0.32 1.69 -1.27
C GLY A 50 -0.70 1.15 -2.63
N ILE A 51 -0.58 -0.16 -2.82
CA ILE A 51 -1.04 -0.86 -4.03
C ILE A 51 -1.86 -2.08 -3.60
N GLY A 52 -3.06 -2.25 -4.19
CA GLY A 52 -3.85 -3.48 -4.07
C GLY A 52 -4.43 -3.78 -2.68
N GLY A 53 -4.84 -2.75 -1.92
CA GLY A 53 -5.46 -2.94 -0.62
C GLY A 53 -6.80 -3.68 -0.69
N ASN A 54 -7.20 -4.30 0.41
CA ASN A 54 -8.43 -5.10 0.51
C ASN A 54 -9.63 -4.33 1.08
N ASN A 55 -9.46 -3.07 1.50
CA ASN A 55 -10.48 -2.23 2.13
C ASN A 55 -10.68 -0.89 1.40
N PHE A 56 -11.90 -0.35 1.50
CA PHE A 56 -12.36 0.90 0.87
C PHE A 56 -11.79 2.17 1.53
N ALA A 57 -11.28 2.05 2.76
CA ALA A 57 -10.72 3.16 3.54
C ALA A 57 -9.36 2.75 4.12
N PRO A 58 -8.45 3.70 4.41
CA PRO A 58 -7.09 3.42 4.88
C PRO A 58 -7.08 3.06 6.39
N THR A 59 -8.00 2.22 6.87
CA THR A 59 -7.77 1.51 8.15
C THR A 59 -6.58 0.56 8.01
N ASP A 60 -6.32 0.09 6.78
CA ASP A 60 -5.06 -0.51 6.34
C ASP A 60 -4.23 0.51 5.55
N SER A 61 -3.82 1.59 6.22
CA SER A 61 -2.90 2.57 5.63
C SER A 61 -1.57 1.88 5.25
N PRO A 62 -0.98 2.18 4.09
CA PRO A 62 0.32 1.62 3.70
C PRO A 62 1.36 1.88 4.80
N ARG A 63 1.92 0.79 5.36
CA ARG A 63 2.82 0.84 6.52
C ARG A 63 4.31 1.00 6.15
N SER A 64 4.63 1.02 4.85
CA SER A 64 5.98 1.23 4.31
C SER A 64 5.95 2.13 3.08
N ARG A 65 7.05 2.85 2.84
CA ARG A 65 7.26 3.59 1.59
C ARG A 65 7.58 2.60 0.47
N LEU A 66 7.03 2.82 -0.72
CA LEU A 66 7.46 2.14 -1.95
C LEU A 66 8.40 3.09 -2.69
N HIS A 67 9.70 2.83 -2.64
CA HIS A 67 10.70 3.55 -3.42
C HIS A 67 11.15 2.65 -4.58
N VAL A 68 10.84 3.04 -5.81
CA VAL A 68 11.35 2.39 -7.03
C VAL A 68 12.34 3.34 -7.70
N PHE A 69 13.61 2.94 -7.79
CA PHE A 69 14.65 3.74 -8.42
C PHE A 69 15.43 2.86 -9.41
N SER A 70 15.59 3.34 -10.65
CA SER A 70 16.31 2.62 -11.71
C SER A 70 15.82 1.20 -12.01
N GLY A 71 14.57 0.87 -11.64
CA GLY A 71 13.97 -0.46 -11.85
C GLY A 71 14.00 -1.37 -10.61
N ASP A 72 14.70 -0.99 -9.55
CA ASP A 72 14.80 -1.75 -8.30
C ASP A 72 13.86 -1.20 -7.22
N VAL A 73 13.43 -2.08 -6.31
CA VAL A 73 12.69 -1.68 -5.09
C VAL A 73 13.70 -1.44 -3.96
N ASN A 74 13.81 -0.19 -3.51
CA ASN A 74 14.74 0.21 -2.46
C ASN A 74 14.10 0.20 -1.07
N ILE A 75 14.75 -0.49 -0.14
CA ILE A 75 14.41 -0.49 1.29
C ILE A 75 15.60 0.12 2.05
N GLU A 76 15.54 1.42 2.31
CA GLU A 76 16.66 2.21 2.87
C GLU A 76 16.63 2.33 4.40
N GLN A 77 15.47 2.10 5.02
CA GLN A 77 15.34 2.14 6.47
C GLN A 77 16.01 0.90 7.09
N ILE A 78 17.05 1.10 7.91
CA ILE A 78 17.74 0.02 8.62
C ILE A 78 16.72 -0.82 9.41
N GLY A 79 16.83 -2.14 9.28
CA GLY A 79 15.94 -3.12 9.93
C GLY A 79 14.59 -3.31 9.22
N SER A 80 14.31 -2.56 8.15
CA SER A 80 13.18 -2.84 7.26
C SER A 80 13.55 -3.91 6.24
N GLY A 81 12.52 -4.59 5.72
CA GLY A 81 12.68 -5.69 4.81
C GLY A 81 11.35 -6.13 4.24
N ILE A 82 11.34 -7.29 3.59
CA ILE A 82 10.13 -7.86 3.01
C ILE A 82 9.43 -8.68 4.08
N ILE A 83 8.15 -8.37 4.36
CA ILE A 83 7.33 -9.20 5.25
C ILE A 83 6.56 -10.21 4.40
N MET A 84 6.76 -11.49 4.69
CA MET A 84 6.07 -12.59 4.02
C MET A 84 5.36 -13.47 5.04
N LYS A 85 4.15 -13.95 4.70
CA LYS A 85 3.41 -14.90 5.52
C LYS A 85 3.63 -16.31 4.97
N SER A 86 4.14 -17.22 5.80
CA SER A 86 4.31 -18.63 5.42
C SER A 86 2.99 -19.41 5.47
N PRO A 87 2.88 -20.59 4.85
CA PRO A 87 1.64 -21.37 4.81
C PRO A 87 1.06 -21.74 6.19
N ASN A 88 1.90 -21.85 7.23
CA ASN A 88 1.46 -22.07 8.62
C ASN A 88 0.88 -20.80 9.30
N GLY A 89 0.82 -19.67 8.59
CA GLY A 89 0.27 -18.42 9.09
C GLY A 89 1.27 -17.48 9.77
N GLN A 90 2.52 -17.89 9.98
CA GLN A 90 3.56 -17.06 10.60
C GLN A 90 4.06 -15.97 9.64
N CYS A 91 4.31 -14.76 10.14
CA CYS A 91 4.97 -13.71 9.37
C CYS A 91 6.49 -13.70 9.62
N TRP A 92 7.24 -13.47 8.55
CA TRP A 92 8.69 -13.42 8.51
C TRP A 92 9.14 -12.12 7.88
N ARG A 93 10.06 -11.41 8.52
CA ARG A 93 10.79 -10.31 7.88
C ARG A 93 12.07 -10.87 7.29
N VAL A 94 12.23 -10.71 5.98
CA VAL A 94 13.48 -11.00 5.27
C VAL A 94 14.26 -9.70 5.09
N THR A 95 15.49 -9.70 5.60
CA THR A 95 16.45 -8.59 5.48
C THR A 95 17.76 -9.11 4.88
N VAL A 96 18.67 -8.21 4.54
CA VAL A 96 20.04 -8.54 4.12
C VAL A 96 21.00 -8.13 5.23
N SER A 97 21.88 -9.05 5.66
CA SER A 97 22.92 -8.77 6.64
C SER A 97 24.05 -7.93 6.03
N ASN A 98 24.96 -7.42 6.88
CA ASN A 98 26.16 -6.73 6.42
C ASN A 98 27.09 -7.60 5.54
N THR A 99 26.87 -8.93 5.50
CA THR A 99 27.61 -9.87 4.63
C THR A 99 26.87 -10.18 3.33
N GLY A 100 25.74 -9.53 3.05
CA GLY A 100 24.92 -9.80 1.87
C GLY A 100 24.04 -11.05 1.98
N THR A 101 23.96 -11.67 3.17
CA THR A 101 23.18 -12.88 3.38
C THR A 101 21.73 -12.53 3.71
N PHE A 102 20.77 -13.27 3.13
CA PHE A 102 19.37 -13.14 3.52
C PHE A 102 19.14 -13.69 4.93
N VAL A 103 18.50 -12.89 5.78
CA VAL A 103 18.13 -13.25 7.15
C VAL A 103 16.61 -13.20 7.27
N SER A 104 16.01 -14.33 7.66
CA SER A 104 14.58 -14.46 7.91
C SER A 104 14.31 -14.47 9.42
N THR A 105 13.56 -13.49 9.92
CA THR A 105 13.21 -13.38 11.34
C THR A 105 11.70 -13.45 11.51
N ALA A 106 11.23 -14.33 12.40
CA ALA A 106 9.83 -14.41 12.74
C ALA A 106 9.37 -13.13 13.45
N ILE A 107 8.23 -12.58 13.04
CA ILE A 107 7.62 -11.38 13.63
C ILE A 107 6.12 -11.59 13.82
N THR A 108 5.50 -10.75 14.65
CA THR A 108 4.03 -10.59 14.65
C THR A 108 3.59 -10.03 13.30
N CYS A 109 2.53 -10.60 12.72
CA CYS A 109 1.98 -10.07 11.48
C CYS A 109 1.47 -8.63 11.67
N PRO A 110 1.83 -7.71 10.76
CA PRO A 110 1.37 -6.33 10.82
C PRO A 110 -0.11 -6.18 10.50
#